data_AF-A0A8T5FWM7-F1
#
_entry.id   AF-A0A8T5FWM7-F1
#
_cell.length_a   1.000
_cell.length_b   1.000
_cell.length_c   1.000
_cell.angle_alpha   90.00
_cell.angle_beta   90.00
_cell.angle_gamma   90.00
#
_symmetry.space_group_name_H-M   'P 1'
#
loop_
_entity.id
_entity.type
_entity.pdbx_description
1 polymer ?
#
loop_
_entity_poly.entity_id
_entity_poly.type
_entity_poly.pdbx_seq_one_letter_code
_entity_poly.pdbx_strand_id
1 'polypeptide(L)'
;MPRYPRISDTPDKFDSLGDKLCRNCDNLIGEGRRHYCSKICMDEFNRNNSWFWVRKDVLRRDKYRCSICKKRFRKAGLEVDHIIPIQMGGKLFEKANLRTLCKECHKSKSKLDRDALSD
;
A
#
# COMPACT_ATOMS: atom_id res chain seq x y z
N MET A 1 -6.02 -1.14 15.02
CA MET A 1 -5.24 -1.62 13.86
C MET A 1 -3.79 -1.23 14.07
N PRO A 2 -2.82 -2.12 13.82
CA PRO A 2 -1.42 -1.74 13.85
C PRO A 2 -1.16 -0.60 12.88
N ARG A 3 -0.29 0.33 13.27
CA ARG A 3 0.08 1.48 12.45
C ARG A 3 0.78 0.98 11.18
N TYR A 4 0.36 1.45 10.00
CA TYR A 4 1.11 1.15 8.78
C TYR A 4 2.56 1.68 8.90
N PRO A 5 3.57 0.90 8.46
CA PRO A 5 4.95 1.36 8.41
C PRO A 5 5.08 2.67 7.64
N ARG A 6 5.90 3.61 8.13
CA ARG A 6 6.29 4.79 7.33
C ARG A 6 7.49 4.44 6.47
N ILE A 7 7.63 5.16 5.36
CA ILE A 7 8.85 5.15 4.52
C ILE A 7 10.11 5.51 5.33
N SER A 8 9.98 6.39 6.33
CA SER A 8 11.09 6.74 7.22
C SER A 8 11.59 5.57 8.06
N ASP A 9 10.74 4.57 8.29
CA ASP A 9 11.07 3.41 9.12
C ASP A 9 11.86 2.35 8.30
N THR A 10 11.99 2.53 6.97
CA THR A 10 12.78 1.65 6.12
C THR A 10 14.28 1.91 6.33
N PRO A 11 15.10 0.88 6.65
CA PRO A 11 16.54 1.02 6.78
C PRO A 11 17.22 1.31 5.44
N ASP A 12 18.39 1.93 5.50
CA ASP A 12 19.27 2.04 4.33
C ASP A 12 19.95 0.69 4.06
N LYS A 13 20.31 0.46 2.78
CA LYS A 13 21.03 -0.73 2.32
C LYS A 13 22.46 -0.33 1.96
N PHE A 14 23.41 -1.25 2.15
CA PHE A 14 24.82 -1.07 1.86
C PHE A 14 25.35 -2.34 1.19
N ASP A 15 26.33 -2.21 0.31
CA ASP A 15 27.06 -3.36 -0.22
C ASP A 15 28.18 -3.83 0.74
N SER A 16 28.99 -4.78 0.28
CA SER A 16 30.12 -5.31 1.04
C SER A 16 31.26 -4.31 1.27
N LEU A 17 31.33 -3.23 0.48
CA LEU A 17 32.35 -2.18 0.61
C LEU A 17 31.87 -1.04 1.52
N GLY A 18 30.60 -1.06 1.94
CA GLY A 18 29.98 -0.02 2.74
C GLY A 18 29.37 1.10 1.90
N ASP A 19 29.30 0.93 0.58
CA ASP A 19 28.68 1.91 -0.30
C ASP A 19 27.16 1.82 -0.23
N LYS A 20 26.51 2.99 -0.20
CA LYS A 20 25.08 3.08 0.04
C LYS A 20 24.28 2.70 -1.21
N LEU A 21 23.34 1.76 -1.03
CA LEU A 21 22.49 1.23 -2.07
C LEU A 21 21.08 1.82 -2.03
N CYS A 22 20.47 1.92 -3.20
CA CYS A 22 19.11 2.36 -3.37
C CYS A 22 18.13 1.42 -2.66
N ARG A 23 17.26 1.99 -1.81
CA ARG A 23 16.19 1.24 -1.12
C ARG A 23 15.26 0.45 -2.06
N ASN A 24 15.14 0.87 -3.32
CA ASN A 24 14.25 0.25 -4.31
C ASN A 24 14.92 -0.86 -5.14
N CYS A 25 16.09 -0.60 -5.73
CA CYS A 25 16.67 -1.45 -6.79
C CYS A 25 18.11 -1.92 -6.55
N ASP A 26 18.68 -1.64 -5.38
CA ASP A 26 20.05 -2.06 -5.00
C ASP A 26 21.19 -1.42 -5.80
N ASN A 27 20.91 -0.53 -6.76
CA ASN A 27 21.96 0.28 -7.40
C ASN A 27 22.58 1.29 -6.44
N LEU A 28 23.85 1.64 -6.67
CA LEU A 28 24.54 2.71 -5.96
C LEU A 28 23.77 4.04 -6.00
N ILE A 29 23.78 4.75 -4.89
CA ILE A 29 23.19 6.08 -4.79
C ILE A 29 24.20 7.10 -5.31
N GLY A 30 23.85 7.80 -6.39
CA GLY A 30 24.69 8.87 -6.95
C GLY A 30 24.84 10.08 -6.01
N GLU A 31 25.82 10.92 -6.32
CA GLU A 31 26.18 12.11 -5.53
C GLU A 31 24.97 13.02 -5.22
N GLY A 32 24.90 13.51 -3.98
CA GLY A 32 23.81 14.36 -3.49
C GLY A 32 22.46 13.67 -3.25
N ARG A 33 22.32 12.38 -3.56
CA ARG A 33 21.10 11.60 -3.25
C ARG A 33 21.25 10.87 -1.92
N ARG A 34 20.12 10.66 -1.22
CA ARG A 34 20.12 10.09 0.16
C ARG A 34 19.73 8.63 0.26
N HIS A 35 18.63 8.22 -0.38
CA HIS A 35 18.03 6.88 -0.19
C HIS A 35 17.73 6.15 -1.50
N TYR A 36 17.69 6.88 -2.62
CA TYR A 36 17.26 6.35 -3.90
C TYR A 36 18.23 6.78 -5.00
N CYS A 37 18.53 5.87 -5.93
CA CYS A 37 19.40 6.15 -7.05
C CYS A 37 18.75 7.09 -8.08
N SER A 38 17.43 7.28 -8.07
CA SER A 38 16.70 8.16 -9.00
C SER A 38 15.33 8.57 -8.45
N LYS A 39 14.71 9.59 -9.07
CA LYS A 39 13.32 9.95 -8.78
C LYS A 39 12.34 8.81 -9.08
N ILE A 40 12.60 8.04 -10.14
CA ILE A 40 11.79 6.89 -10.54
C ILE A 40 11.78 5.85 -9.42
N CYS A 41 12.95 5.46 -8.93
CA CYS A 41 13.06 4.51 -7.82
C CYS A 41 12.43 5.01 -6.53
N MET A 42 12.54 6.31 -6.22
CA MET A 42 11.85 6.90 -5.08
C MET A 42 10.32 6.80 -5.23
N ASP A 43 9.79 7.14 -6.40
CA ASP A 43 8.35 7.14 -6.66
C ASP A 43 7.78 5.71 -6.67
N GLU A 44 8.50 4.74 -7.23
CA GLU A 44 8.15 3.31 -7.18
C GLU A 44 8.14 2.78 -5.74
N PHE A 45 9.22 3.02 -4.99
CA PHE A 45 9.30 2.58 -3.60
C PHE A 45 8.15 3.14 -2.77
N ASN A 46 7.86 4.45 -2.91
CA ASN A 46 6.76 5.10 -2.23
C ASN A 46 5.40 4.50 -2.58
N ARG A 47 5.16 4.17 -3.86
CA ARG A 47 3.90 3.55 -4.33
C ARG A 47 3.66 2.16 -3.78
N ASN A 48 4.74 1.43 -3.49
CA ASN A 48 4.68 0.05 -3.01
C ASN A 48 4.81 -0.08 -1.49
N ASN A 49 5.24 0.98 -0.78
CA ASN A 49 5.51 0.92 0.66
C ASN A 49 4.78 1.99 1.48
N SER A 50 3.82 2.70 0.89
CA SER A 50 3.04 3.74 1.58
C SER A 50 1.55 3.60 1.32
N TRP A 51 0.76 3.55 2.39
CA TRP A 51 -0.70 3.54 2.31
C TRP A 51 -1.26 4.72 1.51
N PHE A 52 -0.67 5.91 1.67
CA PHE A 52 -1.10 7.11 0.97
C PHE A 52 -1.05 6.94 -0.56
N TRP A 53 0.07 6.41 -1.06
CA TRP A 53 0.29 6.24 -2.50
C TRP A 53 -0.49 5.05 -3.05
N VAL A 54 -0.45 3.90 -2.39
CA VAL A 54 -1.17 2.70 -2.85
C VAL A 54 -2.68 2.94 -2.88
N ARG A 55 -3.24 3.62 -1.87
CA ARG A 55 -4.67 4.00 -1.86
C ARG A 55 -5.04 4.84 -3.08
N LYS A 56 -4.20 5.81 -3.43
CA LYS A 56 -4.42 6.68 -4.59
C LYS A 56 -4.41 5.87 -5.89
N ASP A 57 -3.50 4.92 -6.00
CA ASP A 57 -3.38 4.05 -7.18
C ASP A 57 -4.54 3.08 -7.32
N VAL A 58 -4.96 2.44 -6.22
CA VAL A 58 -6.11 1.51 -6.21
C VAL A 58 -7.41 2.22 -6.57
N LEU A 59 -7.68 3.39 -5.99
CA LEU A 59 -8.89 4.17 -6.32
C LEU A 59 -8.95 4.56 -7.80
N ARG A 60 -7.80 4.91 -8.40
CA ARG A 60 -7.71 5.22 -9.83
C ARG A 60 -7.87 3.98 -10.70
N ARG A 61 -7.18 2.88 -10.36
CA ARG A 61 -7.30 1.58 -11.04
C ARG A 61 -8.76 1.15 -11.12
N ASP A 62 -9.48 1.26 -10.01
CA ASP A 62 -10.88 0.84 -9.89
C ASP A 62 -11.86 1.88 -10.44
N LYS A 63 -11.36 2.97 -11.06
CA LYS A 63 -12.16 4.08 -11.60
C LYS A 63 -13.18 4.61 -10.58
N TYR A 64 -12.80 4.66 -9.30
CA TYR A 64 -13.64 5.07 -8.18
C TYR A 64 -14.98 4.29 -8.09
N ARG A 65 -14.97 3.00 -8.44
CA ARG A 65 -16.13 2.11 -8.34
C ARG A 65 -15.94 1.13 -7.19
N CYS A 66 -17.01 0.91 -6.44
CA CYS A 66 -17.04 -0.15 -5.43
C CYS A 66 -16.91 -1.51 -6.11
N SER A 67 -16.02 -2.37 -5.63
CA SER A 67 -15.81 -3.71 -6.20
C SER A 67 -16.97 -4.66 -5.95
N ILE A 68 -17.81 -4.40 -4.94
CA ILE A 68 -18.99 -5.20 -4.60
C ILE A 68 -20.20 -4.69 -5.36
N CYS A 69 -20.71 -3.49 -5.05
CA CYS A 69 -21.95 -2.98 -5.65
C CYS A 69 -21.77 -2.32 -7.05
N LYS A 70 -20.53 -2.21 -7.54
CA LYS A 70 -20.16 -1.67 -8.88
C LYS A 70 -20.52 -0.21 -9.17
N LYS A 71 -21.20 0.48 -8.24
CA LYS A 71 -21.52 1.91 -8.30
C LYS A 71 -20.26 2.77 -8.19
N ARG A 72 -20.25 3.91 -8.88
CA ARG A 72 -19.18 4.93 -8.80
C ARG A 72 -19.49 5.93 -7.69
N PHE A 73 -18.47 6.36 -6.97
CA PHE A 73 -18.59 7.32 -5.87
C PHE A 73 -17.55 8.44 -5.99
N ARG A 74 -17.77 9.54 -5.24
CA ARG A 74 -16.70 10.51 -4.98
C ARG A 74 -15.63 9.87 -4.08
N LYS A 75 -14.39 10.36 -4.17
CA LYS A 75 -13.25 9.86 -3.37
C LYS A 75 -13.56 9.74 -1.87
N ALA A 76 -14.29 10.70 -1.29
CA ALA A 76 -14.65 10.72 0.12
C ALA A 76 -15.70 9.66 0.54
N GLY A 77 -16.37 9.03 -0.42
CA GLY A 77 -17.34 7.95 -0.18
C GLY A 77 -16.74 6.55 -0.33
N LEU A 78 -15.43 6.45 -0.57
CA LEU A 78 -14.72 5.22 -0.86
C LEU A 78 -13.63 4.95 0.16
N GLU A 79 -13.46 3.67 0.47
CA GLU A 79 -12.33 3.13 1.20
C GLU A 79 -11.57 2.13 0.33
N VAL A 80 -10.29 1.96 0.64
CA VAL A 80 -9.46 0.88 0.10
C VAL A 80 -9.28 -0.12 1.22
N ASP A 81 -9.65 -1.36 0.95
CA ASP A 81 -9.76 -2.43 1.93
C ASP A 81 -9.00 -3.66 1.45
N HIS A 82 -8.46 -4.40 2.42
CA HIS A 82 -7.73 -5.64 2.17
C HIS A 82 -8.69 -6.78 1.81
N ILE A 83 -8.42 -7.47 0.70
CA ILE A 83 -9.22 -8.61 0.27
C ILE A 83 -9.13 -9.72 1.31
N ILE A 84 -7.90 -10.13 1.62
CA ILE A 84 -7.53 -10.98 2.74
C ILE A 84 -7.12 -10.07 3.89
N PRO A 85 -7.77 -10.12 5.06
CA PRO A 85 -7.40 -9.33 6.22
C PRO A 85 -5.93 -9.48 6.60
N ILE A 86 -5.32 -8.42 7.13
CA ILE A 86 -3.91 -8.43 7.55
C ILE A 86 -3.67 -9.50 8.62
N GLN A 87 -4.62 -9.66 9.55
CA GLN A 87 -4.58 -10.67 10.61
C GLN A 87 -4.56 -12.10 10.06
N MET A 88 -5.03 -12.31 8.82
CA MET A 88 -5.03 -13.60 8.12
C MET A 88 -3.85 -13.72 7.13
N GLY A 89 -2.81 -12.90 7.27
CA GLY A 89 -1.63 -12.94 6.40
C GLY A 89 -1.75 -12.13 5.10
N GLY A 90 -2.80 -11.32 4.95
CA GLY A 90 -2.95 -10.41 3.82
C GLY A 90 -1.79 -9.42 3.69
N LYS A 91 -1.23 -9.29 2.49
CA LYS A 91 -0.13 -8.35 2.21
C LYS A 91 -0.62 -6.90 2.32
N LEU A 92 0.13 -6.06 3.03
CA LEU A 92 -0.25 -4.70 3.41
C LEU A 92 -0.47 -3.75 2.22
N PHE A 93 0.45 -3.79 1.26
CA PHE A 93 0.52 -2.81 0.16
C PHE A 93 0.39 -3.46 -1.22
N GLU A 94 0.18 -4.77 -1.29
CA GLU A 94 0.04 -5.46 -2.57
C GLU A 94 -1.30 -5.09 -3.19
N LYS A 95 -1.26 -4.41 -4.34
CA LYS A 95 -2.47 -3.94 -5.03
C LYS A 95 -3.45 -5.08 -5.36
N ALA A 96 -2.95 -6.29 -5.61
CA ALA A 96 -3.79 -7.47 -5.84
C ALA A 96 -4.65 -7.83 -4.61
N ASN A 97 -4.14 -7.59 -3.40
CA ASN A 97 -4.87 -7.78 -2.14
C ASN A 97 -5.69 -6.54 -1.73
N LEU A 98 -5.84 -5.52 -2.58
CA LEU A 98 -6.56 -4.30 -2.25
C LEU A 98 -7.74 -4.08 -3.19
N ARG A 99 -8.88 -3.66 -2.63
CA ARG A 99 -10.10 -3.34 -3.36
C ARG A 99 -10.73 -2.03 -2.91
N THR A 100 -11.33 -1.31 -3.85
CA THR A 100 -12.14 -0.12 -3.55
C THR A 100 -13.54 -0.54 -3.10
N LEU A 101 -13.98 -0.10 -1.93
CA LEU A 101 -15.33 -0.33 -1.39
C LEU A 101 -16.02 1.00 -1.04
N CYS A 102 -17.33 1.08 -1.20
CA CYS A 102 -18.10 2.16 -0.57
C CYS A 102 -18.23 1.92 0.94
N LYS A 103 -18.58 2.96 1.70
CA LYS A 103 -18.72 2.88 3.17
C LYS A 103 -19.66 1.76 3.63
N GLU A 104 -20.78 1.55 2.94
CA GLU A 104 -21.76 0.51 3.26
C GLU A 104 -21.18 -0.89 3.04
N CYS A 105 -20.66 -1.18 1.84
CA CYS A 105 -20.06 -2.47 1.54
C CYS A 105 -18.84 -2.77 2.43
N HIS A 106 -18.05 -1.75 2.75
CA HIS A 106 -16.92 -1.87 3.68
C HIS A 106 -17.40 -2.28 5.07
N LYS A 107 -18.43 -1.59 5.61
CA LYS A 107 -19.01 -1.92 6.92
C LYS A 107 -19.53 -3.36 6.98
N SER A 108 -20.23 -3.81 5.94
CA SER A 108 -20.72 -5.19 5.86
C SER A 108 -19.59 -6.20 5.84
N LYS A 109 -18.53 -5.97 5.04
CA LYS A 109 -17.34 -6.83 5.02
C LYS A 109 -16.64 -6.86 6.37
N SER A 110 -16.38 -5.71 7.00
CA SER A 110 -15.71 -5.67 8.31
C SER A 110 -16.48 -6.41 9.40
N LYS A 111 -17.81 -6.57 9.27
CA LYS A 111 -18.58 -7.45 10.15
C LYS A 111 -18.22 -8.92 9.88
N LEU A 112 -18.33 -9.37 8.63
CA LEU A 112 -18.01 -10.74 8.22
C LEU A 112 -16.57 -11.14 8.60
N ASP A 113 -15.59 -10.25 8.39
CA ASP A 113 -14.20 -10.51 8.74
C ASP A 113 -14.00 -10.70 10.25
N ARG A 114 -14.75 -9.96 11.08
CA ARG A 114 -14.66 -10.11 12.54
C ARG A 114 -15.30 -11.40 12.99
N ASP A 115 -16.46 -11.73 12.44
CA ASP A 115 -17.16 -12.97 12.75
C ASP A 115 -16.27 -14.19 12.38
N ALA A 116 -15.58 -14.15 11.23
CA ALA A 116 -14.65 -15.19 10.80
C ALA A 116 -13.33 -15.27 11.60
N LEU A 117 -13.00 -14.27 12.41
CA LEU A 117 -11.82 -14.25 13.29
C LEU A 117 -12.16 -14.64 14.74
N SER A 118 -13.44 -14.73 15.08
CA SER A 118 -13.90 -15.14 16.41
C SER A 118 -14.16 -16.64 16.54
N ASP A 119 -14.07 -17.38 15.43
CA ASP A 119 -14.14 -18.84 15.37
C ASP A 119 -12.73 -19.47 15.36
#